data_AF-A0A9E3ACK9-F1
#
_entry.id   AF-A0A9E3ACK9-F1
#
_cell.length_a   1.000
_cell.length_b   1.000
_cell.length_c   1.000
_cell.angle_alpha   90.00
_cell.angle_beta   90.00
_cell.angle_gamma   90.00
#
_symmetry.space_group_name_H-M   'P 1'
#
loop_
_entity.id
_entity.type
_entity.pdbx_description
1 polymer ?
#
loop_
_entity_poly.entity_id
_entity_poly.type
_entity_poly.pdbx_seq_one_letter_code
_entity_poly.pdbx_strand_id
1 'polypeptide(L)' 'VDVRHAELGPHWRPSPTVTLSRTPARVGAASLVGQHTRAILEELGYSTAEIDDLAARKVIYCAPEQAQA' A
#
# COMPACT_ATOMS: atom_id res chain seq x y z
N VAL A 1 5.08 -8.08 16.79
CA VAL A 1 5.98 -8.22 15.63
C VAL A 1 6.51 -6.86 15.26
N ASP A 2 7.83 -6.76 15.15
CA ASP A 2 8.48 -5.53 14.69
C ASP A 2 8.27 -5.37 13.19
N VAL A 3 7.80 -4.20 12.79
CA VAL A 3 7.54 -3.83 11.40
C VAL A 3 8.15 -2.45 11.13
N ARG A 4 8.45 -2.16 9.87
CA ARG A 4 8.98 -0.85 9.44
C ARG A 4 7.96 -0.15 8.56
N HIS A 5 7.32 0.90 9.07
CA HIS A 5 6.47 1.77 8.26
C HIS A 5 7.32 2.79 7.52
N ALA A 6 6.91 3.17 6.31
CA ALA A 6 7.65 4.11 5.48
C ALA A 6 7.87 5.47 6.17
N GLU A 7 6.88 5.96 6.93
CA GLU A 7 6.99 7.26 7.62
C GLU A 7 7.25 7.16 9.12
N LEU A 8 6.76 6.12 9.80
CA LEU A 8 6.88 6.00 11.26
C LEU A 8 8.14 5.24 11.67
N GLY A 9 8.86 4.66 10.70
CA GLY A 9 10.03 3.85 10.96
C GLY A 9 9.71 2.53 11.67
N PRO A 10 10.69 1.94 12.37
CA PRO A 10 10.52 0.68 13.10
C PRO A 10 9.58 0.88 14.29
N HIS A 11 8.55 0.04 14.36
CA HIS A 11 7.62 0.03 15.48
C HIS A 11 7.02 -1.36 15.67
N TRP A 12 6.50 -1.60 16.87
CA TRP A 12 5.86 -2.86 17.22
C TRP A 12 4.37 -2.86 16.85
N ARG A 13 3.88 -3.99 16.32
CA ARG A 13 2.45 -4.26 16.13
C ARG A 13 2.04 -5.60 16.75
N PRO A 14 0.81 -5.75 17.24
CA PRO A 14 0.31 -7.04 17.73
C PRO A 14 0.23 -8.05 16.58
N SER A 15 0.63 -9.29 16.85
CA SER A 15 0.40 -10.41 15.94
C SER A 15 -1.04 -10.91 16.04
N PRO A 16 -1.58 -11.58 15.01
CA PRO A 16 -2.85 -12.29 15.10
C PRO A 16 -2.86 -13.27 16.28
N THR A 17 -3.97 -13.28 17.02
CA THR A 17 -4.13 -14.12 18.23
C THR A 17 -4.16 -15.61 17.92
N VAL A 18 -4.56 -15.99 16.70
CA VAL A 18 -4.68 -17.38 16.27
C VAL A 18 -3.78 -17.66 15.07
N THR A 19 -3.19 -18.85 15.05
CA THR A 19 -2.40 -19.34 13.92
C THR A 19 -3.20 -20.39 13.16
N LEU A 20 -3.41 -20.16 11.87
CA LEU A 20 -4.05 -21.14 10.98
C LEU A 20 -2.99 -22.09 10.43
N SER A 21 -3.27 -23.40 10.49
CA SER A 21 -2.31 -24.44 10.07
C SER A 21 -1.99 -24.43 8.58
N ARG A 22 -2.94 -24.03 7.73
CA ARG A 22 -2.79 -24.02 6.26
C ARG A 22 -2.52 -22.63 5.68
N THR A 23 -2.96 -21.58 6.35
CA THR A 23 -2.91 -20.20 5.86
C THR A 23 -2.45 -19.25 6.96
N PRO A 24 -1.20 -19.39 7.44
CA PRO A 24 -0.67 -18.51 8.47
C PRO A 24 -0.68 -17.06 7.99
N ALA A 25 -1.11 -16.15 8.86
CA ALA A 25 -1.16 -14.73 8.55
C ALA A 25 0.25 -14.14 8.43
N ARG A 26 0.41 -13.15 7.56
CA ARG A 26 1.62 -12.33 7.45
C ARG A 26 1.29 -10.92 7.92
N VAL A 27 2.08 -10.40 8.85
CA VAL A 27 1.93 -9.03 9.36
C VAL A 27 2.99 -8.16 8.72
N GLY A 28 2.54 -7.13 7.99
CA GLY A 28 3.40 -6.10 7.41
C GLY A 28 3.10 -4.72 8.00
N ALA A 29 3.84 -3.72 7.51
CA ALA A 29 3.49 -2.32 7.73
C ALA A 29 2.15 -1.97 7.06
N ALA A 30 1.49 -0.93 7.57
CA ALA A 30 0.32 -0.37 6.91
C ALA A 30 0.72 0.33 5.60
N SER A 31 -0.18 0.37 4.64
CA SER A 31 0.00 1.16 3.42
C SER A 31 -0.14 2.64 3.70
N LEU A 32 0.58 3.47 2.95
CA LEU A 32 0.36 4.91 2.92
C LEU A 32 -0.93 5.25 2.18
N VAL A 33 -1.45 6.44 2.44
CA VAL A 33 -2.55 7.01 1.65
C VAL A 33 -2.09 7.04 0.18
N GLY A 34 -2.90 6.48 -0.71
CA GLY A 34 -2.63 6.47 -2.14
C GLY A 34 -1.47 5.57 -2.61
N GLN A 35 -0.86 4.76 -1.74
CA GLN A 35 0.32 3.93 -2.09
C GLN A 35 0.07 2.99 -3.27
N HIS A 36 -1.15 2.47 -3.39
CA HIS A 36 -1.50 1.47 -4.40
C HIS A 36 -2.52 1.99 -5.43
N THR A 37 -2.89 3.28 -5.40
CA THR A 37 -3.93 3.84 -6.28
C THR A 37 -3.60 3.61 -7.76
N ARG A 38 -2.37 3.93 -8.18
CA ARG A 38 -1.95 3.75 -9.58
C ARG A 38 -2.01 2.28 -9.99
N ALA A 39 -1.38 1.39 -9.22
CA ALA A 39 -1.33 -0.03 -9.53
C ALA A 39 -2.74 -0.65 -9.65
N ILE A 40 -3.65 -0.29 -8.73
CA ILE A 40 -5.04 -0.76 -8.77
C ILE A 40 -5.77 -0.23 -10.03
N LEU A 41 -5.58 1.03 -10.41
CA LEU A 41 -6.21 1.58 -11.62
C LEU A 41 -5.66 0.95 -12.90
N GLU A 42 -4.36 0.65 -12.94
CA GLU A 42 -3.74 -0.08 -14.05
C GLU A 42 -4.30 -1.51 -14.15
N GLU A 43 -4.46 -2.22 -13.03
CA GLU A 43 -5.11 -3.54 -12.98
C GLU A 43 -6.56 -3.51 -13.46
N LEU A 44 -7.26 -2.38 -13.25
CA LEU A 44 -8.62 -2.15 -13.74
C LEU A 44 -8.68 -1.73 -15.22
N GLY A 45 -7.54 -1.54 -15.88
CA GLY A 45 -7.44 -1.23 -17.30
C GLY A 45 -7.38 0.25 -17.65
N TYR A 46 -7.18 1.15 -16.67
CA TYR A 46 -6.93 2.55 -16.96
C TYR A 46 -5.53 2.73 -17.53
N SER A 47 -5.41 3.55 -18.57
CA SER A 47 -4.12 3.94 -19.12
C SER A 47 -3.38 4.90 -18.18
N THR A 48 -2.05 4.94 -18.28
CA THR A 48 -1.22 5.91 -17.53
C THR A 48 -1.71 7.35 -17.76
N ALA A 49 -2.12 7.70 -18.98
CA ALA A 49 -2.60 9.03 -19.32
C ALA A 49 -3.93 9.39 -18.62
N GLU A 50 -4.86 8.43 -18.51
CA GLU A 50 -6.11 8.65 -17.77
C GLU A 50 -5.87 8.80 -16.26
N ILE A 51 -4.95 8.00 -15.70
CA ILE A 51 -4.57 8.10 -14.29
C ILE A 51 -3.93 9.46 -14.01
N ASP A 52 -3.06 9.92 -14.89
CA ASP A 52 -2.39 11.21 -14.77
C ASP A 52 -3.39 12.38 -14.88
N ASP A 53 -4.38 12.30 -15.78
CA ASP A 53 -5.48 13.28 -15.86
C ASP A 53 -6.30 13.33 -14.56
N LEU A 54 -6.69 12.16 -14.04
CA LEU A 54 -7.45 12.07 -12.78
C LEU A 54 -6.67 12.67 -11.60
N ALA A 55 -5.37 12.42 -11.53
CA ALA A 55 -4.48 12.97 -10.51
C ALA A 55 -4.32 14.50 -10.67
N ALA A 56 -4.12 15.00 -11.90
CA ALA A 56 -4.00 16.43 -12.19
C ALA A 56 -5.27 17.20 -11.82
N ARG A 57 -6.44 16.60 -12.05
CA ARG A 57 -7.75 17.14 -11.66
C ARG A 57 -8.07 16.95 -10.18
N LYS A 58 -7.17 16.34 -9.40
CA LYS A 58 -7.32 16.04 -7.96
C LYS A 58 -8.53 15.17 -7.63
N VAL A 59 -8.96 14.32 -8.58
CA VAL A 59 -10.02 13.33 -8.36
C VAL A 59 -9.49 12.14 -7.56
N ILE A 60 -8.22 11.81 -7.76
CA ILE A 60 -7.49 10.76 -7.05
C ILE A 60 -6.19 11.30 -6.47
N TYR A 61 -5.62 10.55 -5.53
CA TYR A 61 -4.27 10.75 -5.03
C TYR A 61 -3.45 9.48 -5.21
N CYS A 62 -2.30 9.61 -5.87
CA CYS A 62 -1.27 8.57 -5.98
C CYS A 62 -0.10 9.00 -5.11
N ALA A 63 0.31 8.16 -4.16
CA ALA A 63 1.53 8.42 -3.41
C ALA A 63 2.73 8.46 -4.36
N PRO A 64 3.77 9.26 -4.06
CA PRO A 64 5.02 9.20 -4.81
C PRO A 64 5.59 7.77 -4.74
N GLU A 65 6.20 7.32 -5.84
CA GLU A 65 6.79 5.99 -5.93
C GLU A 65 7.84 5.80 -4.83
N GLN A 66 7.65 4.78 -4.00
CA GLN A 66 8.58 4.48 -2.93
C GLN A 66 9.56 3.41 -3.41
N ALA A 67 10.86 3.68 -3.27
CA ALA A 67 11.88 2.64 -3.37
C ALA A 67 11.63 1.61 -2.26
N GLN A 68 11.04 0.48 -2.63
CA GLN A 68 10.69 -0.58 -1.70
C GLN A 68 11.99 -1.20 -1.16
N ALA A 69 12.24 -1.03 0.14
CA ALA A 69 13.39 -1.59 0.87
C ALA A 69 12.95 -2.70 1.82
#